data_AF-A0A3N8HXK7-F1
#
_entry.id   AF-A0A3N8HXK7-F1
#
_cell.length_a   1.000
_cell.length_b   1.000
_cell.length_c   1.000
_cell.angle_alpha   90.00
_cell.angle_beta   90.00
_cell.angle_gamma   90.00
#
_symmetry.space_group_name_H-M   'P 1'
#
loop_
_entity.id
_entity.type
_entity.pdbx_description
1 polymer ?
#
loop_
_entity_poly.entity_id
_entity_poly.type
_entity_poly.pdbx_seq_one_letter_code
_entity_poly.pdbx_strand_id
1 'polypeptide(L)' 'MLLERRLAVRRLVAEFDIAAREIYGPSLGRKWQAPPARYRDPETDATWNGRGSPPSWINCTDQDSFAIDR' A
#
# COMPACT_ATOMS: atom_id res chain seq x y z
N MET A 1 17.52 0.92 -23.79
CA MET A 1 16.53 1.88 -23.25
C MET A 1 16.29 1.73 -21.73
N LEU A 2 15.69 0.66 -21.20
CA LEU A 2 15.42 0.52 -19.74
C LEU A 2 16.63 0.06 -18.91
N LEU A 3 17.44 -0.85 -19.47
CA LEU A 3 18.62 -1.39 -18.78
C LEU A 3 19.70 -0.31 -18.55
N GLU A 4 19.84 0.61 -19.49
CA GLU A 4 20.82 1.71 -19.46
C GLU A 4 20.51 2.71 -18.34
N ARG A 5 19.23 3.05 -18.15
CA ARG A 5 18.81 3.96 -17.08
C ARG A 5 19.10 3.40 -15.70
N ARG A 6 18.88 2.09 -15.50
CA ARG A 6 19.22 1.41 -14.23
C ARG A 6 20.72 1.47 -13.93
N LEU A 7 21.56 1.30 -14.95
CA LEU A 7 23.02 1.36 -14.78
C LEU A 7 23.51 2.78 -14.48
N ALA A 8 22.94 3.80 -15.13
CA ALA A 8 23.27 5.20 -14.86
C ALA A 8 22.97 5.58 -13.40
N VAL A 9 21.81 5.19 -12.88
CA VAL A 9 21.45 5.43 -11.47
C VAL A 9 22.44 4.74 -10.53
N ARG A 10 22.82 3.48 -10.81
CA ARG A 10 23.79 2.75 -9.97
C ARG A 10 25.19 3.39 -9.96
N ARG A 11 25.62 4.01 -11.06
CA ARG A 11 26.89 4.76 -11.12
C ARG A 11 26.84 6.03 -10.27
N LEU A 12 25.78 6.82 -10.42
CA LEU A 12 25.62 8.06 -9.65
C LEU A 12 25.57 7.77 -8.14
N VAL A 13 24.86 6.73 -7.72
CA VAL A 13 24.82 6.31 -6.31
C VAL A 13 26.22 5.98 -5.78
N ALA A 14 27.06 5.32 -6.58
CA ALA A 14 28.42 4.96 -6.19
C ALA A 14 29.40 6.15 -6.21
N GLU A 15 29.26 7.07 -7.17
CA GLU A 15 30.13 8.24 -7.33
C GLU A 15 29.97 9.25 -6.19
N PHE A 16 28.72 9.46 -5.75
CA PHE A 16 28.37 10.44 -4.74
C PHE A 16 28.22 9.85 -3.34
N ASP A 17 28.58 8.58 -3.13
CA ASP A 17 28.38 7.81 -1.89
C ASP A 17 26.99 8.00 -1.28
N ILE A 18 25.97 8.11 -2.14
CA ILE A 18 24.62 8.49 -1.73
C ILE A 18 24.02 7.33 -0.94
N ALA A 19 23.87 7.54 0.36
CA ALA A 19 23.22 6.56 1.19
C ALA A 19 21.70 6.58 0.94
N ALA A 20 21.07 5.40 0.94
CA ALA A 20 19.62 5.28 0.79
C ALA A 20 18.82 6.16 1.78
N ARG A 21 19.38 6.40 2.99
CA ARG A 21 18.82 7.29 4.01
C ARG A 21 18.71 8.77 3.58
N GLU A 22 19.51 9.22 2.62
CA GLU A 22 19.52 10.61 2.15
C GLU A 22 18.49 10.84 1.05
N ILE A 23 18.17 9.80 0.29
CA ILE A 23 17.11 9.82 -0.73
C ILE A 23 15.73 9.58 -0.11
N TYR A 24 15.63 8.58 0.76
CA TYR A 24 14.35 8.15 1.34
C TYR A 24 14.10 8.71 2.74
N GLY A 25 15.02 9.53 3.26
CA GLY A 25 15.01 10.01 4.64
C GLY A 25 15.42 8.93 5.65
N PRO A 26 15.55 9.27 6.94
CA PRO A 26 15.69 8.26 7.97
C PRO A 26 14.50 7.32 7.81
N SER A 27 14.79 6.04 7.57
CA SER A 27 13.78 5.00 7.50
C SER A 27 13.16 4.86 8.89
N LEU A 28 12.30 5.81 9.27
CA LEU A 28 11.36 5.63 10.35
C LEU A 28 10.58 4.41 9.88
N GLY A 29 10.75 3.30 10.56
CA GLY A 29 10.07 2.03 10.31
C GLY A 29 8.56 2.13 10.50
N ARG A 30 7.94 3.21 10.03
CA ARG A 30 6.53 3.31 9.70
C ARG A 30 6.29 2.32 8.58
N LYS A 31 6.19 1.06 8.98
CA LYS A 31 5.40 0.06 8.26
C LYS A 31 4.13 0.79 7.85
N TRP A 32 3.86 0.86 6.55
CA TRP A 32 2.58 1.37 6.09
C TRP A 32 1.54 0.43 6.68
N GLN A 33 0.89 0.90 7.76
CA GLN A 33 -0.16 0.14 8.41
C GLN A 33 -1.35 0.30 7.49
N ALA A 34 -1.61 -0.76 6.72
CA ALA A 34 -2.89 -0.86 6.04
C ALA A 34 -3.97 -0.58 7.11
N PRO A 35 -4.89 0.36 6.85
CA PRO A 35 -5.98 0.58 7.80
C PRO A 35 -6.69 -0.75 8.05
N PRO A 36 -7.12 -1.02 9.29
CA PRO A 36 -7.84 -2.25 9.61
C PRO A 36 -9.01 -2.41 8.64
N ALA A 37 -9.24 -3.64 8.18
CA ALA A 37 -10.42 -3.97 7.40
C ALA A 37 -11.66 -3.55 8.19
N ARG A 38 -12.56 -2.82 7.56
CA ARG A 38 -13.79 -2.32 8.19
C ARG A 38 -14.99 -3.19 7.83
N TYR A 39 -14.91 -3.89 6.71
CA TYR A 39 -15.96 -4.75 6.18
C TYR A 39 -15.38 -6.11 5.78
N ARG A 40 -16.11 -7.20 6.05
CA ARG A 40 -15.77 -8.56 5.63
C ARG A 40 -16.98 -9.20 4.97
N ASP A 41 -16.75 -9.83 3.84
CA ASP A 41 -17.75 -10.63 3.15
C ASP A 41 -17.90 -12.01 3.83
N PRO A 42 -19.12 -12.44 4.23
CA PRO A 42 -19.34 -13.73 4.87
C PRO A 42 -19.20 -14.93 3.92
N GLU A 43 -19.29 -14.72 2.60
CA GLU A 43 -19.23 -15.82 1.61
C GLU A 43 -17.81 -16.07 1.09
N THR A 44 -17.00 -15.03 0.93
CA THR A 44 -15.69 -15.08 0.24
C THR A 44 -14.51 -14.68 1.13
N ASP A 45 -14.75 -14.26 2.36
CA ASP A 45 -13.74 -13.71 3.27
C ASP A 45 -13.05 -12.44 2.75
N ALA A 46 -13.57 -11.83 1.68
CA ALA A 46 -13.00 -10.62 1.13
C ALA A 46 -13.11 -9.46 2.13
N THR A 47 -12.02 -8.74 2.34
CA THR A 47 -11.97 -7.61 3.27
C THR A 47 -11.88 -6.28 2.55
N TRP A 48 -12.65 -5.28 2.99
CA TRP A 48 -12.58 -3.91 2.50
C TRP A 48 -12.42 -2.91 3.64
N ASN A 49 -11.55 -1.92 3.47
CA ASN A 49 -11.21 -0.94 4.51
C ASN A 49 -12.03 0.37 4.40
N GLY A 50 -13.01 0.44 3.49
CA GLY A 50 -13.83 1.62 3.27
C GLY A 50 -13.14 2.74 2.47
N ARG A 51 -11.95 2.51 1.90
CA ARG A 51 -11.24 3.47 1.04
C ARG A 51 -11.21 2.97 -0.41
N GLY A 52 -11.47 3.88 -1.35
CA GLY A 52 -11.50 3.58 -2.79
C GLY A 52 -12.86 3.09 -3.27
N SER A 53 -12.91 2.51 -4.48
CA SER A 53 -14.13 1.92 -5.02
C SER A 53 -14.55 0.71 -4.20
N PRO A 54 -15.83 0.61 -3.79
CA PRO A 54 -16.33 -0.57 -3.11
C PRO A 54 -16.28 -1.78 -4.04
N PRO A 55 -15.96 -2.97 -3.52
CA PRO A 55 -16.06 -4.21 -4.27
C PRO A 55 -17.53 -4.59 -4.52
N SER A 56 -17.80 -5.39 -5.56
CA SER A 56 -19.16 -5.70 -6.02
C SER A 56 -20.07 -6.35 -4.99
N TRP A 57 -19.54 -6.97 -3.94
CA TRP A 57 -20.30 -7.59 -2.86
C TRP A 57 -20.84 -6.57 -1.84
N ILE A 58 -20.20 -5.40 -1.69
CA ILE A 58 -20.74 -4.26 -0.95
C ILE A 58 -21.52 -3.39 -1.92
N ASN A 59 -22.69 -3.86 -2.33
CA ASN A 59 -23.62 -3.03 -3.08
C ASN A 59 -24.06 -1.86 -2.16
N CYS A 60 -24.00 -0.63 -2.66
CA CYS A 60 -24.06 0.68 -1.96
C CYS A 60 -25.17 0.90 -0.90
N THR A 61 -26.07 -0.07 -0.70
CA THR A 61 -27.26 0.01 0.15
C THR A 61 -27.06 -0.57 1.55
N ASP A 62 -26.17 -1.56 1.74
CA ASP A 62 -26.06 -2.24 3.04
C ASP A 62 -24.60 -2.49 3.45
N GLN A 63 -23.85 -1.40 3.59
CA GLN A 63 -22.48 -1.48 4.10
C GLN A 63 -22.45 -1.94 5.56
N ASP A 64 -23.53 -1.70 6.31
CA ASP A 64 -23.62 -1.96 7.74
C ASP A 64 -23.65 -3.46 8.07
N SER A 65 -24.33 -4.29 7.26
CA SER A 65 -24.37 -5.76 7.48
C SER A 65 -23.03 -6.46 7.30
N PHE A 66 -22.07 -5.82 6.62
CA PHE A 66 -20.72 -6.38 6.43
C PHE A 66 -19.70 -5.79 7.40
N ALA A 67 -20.11 -4.89 8.29
CA ALA A 67 -19.20 -4.24 9.22
C ALA A 67 -18.60 -5.26 10.18
N ILE A 68 -17.27 -5.27 10.26
CA ILE A 68 -16.56 -6.03 11.29
C ILE A 68 -16.72 -5.22 12.58
N ASP A 69 -17.75 -5.55 13.38
CA ASP A 69 -17.91 -4.99 14.72
C ASP A 69 -16.65 -5.27 15.55
N ARG A 70 -16.21 -4.26 16.29
CA ARG A 70 -14.83 -4.12 16.77
C ARG A 70 -14.66 -4.54 18.22
#